data_AF-A0A7K1LA28-F1
#
_entry.id   AF-A0A7K1LA28-F1
#
_cell.length_a   1.000
_cell.length_b   1.000
_cell.length_c   1.000
_cell.angle_alpha   90.00
_cell.angle_beta   90.00
_cell.angle_gamma   90.00
#
_symmetry.space_group_name_H-M   'P 1'
#
loop_
_entity.id
_entity.type
_entity.pdbx_description
1 polymer ?
#
loop_
_entity_poly.entity_id
_entity_poly.type
_entity_poly.pdbx_seq_one_letter_code
_entity_poly.pdbx_strand_id
1 'polypeptide(L)'
;MATTPRRTPAHQLMVNCLYHSHIQHGQPPLPQILRTLKRLPELYTDFAGAADGTGLSSTANIQKIIMGSHHSLPSAVQLSRLILAFQHLAWADGVLRSNPGLSTLPGWQALLSEARTLDKEQERQGIFLRDARPYPEEPVRLPVPGPGSEPSRALTRAEPVEMTSIELHGLTTLGPYARSLAVRAATGDPGVLFEVALALFASGDPYDQRAESFAANAAAAGVSPATDLLMACKVGCAARAQLTVQQARVLEHAAAYSGDEDAALFFSGCVDRAVIPGARKTAPLLED
;
A
#
# COMPACT_ATOMS: atom_id res chain seq x y z
N MET A 1 -21.29 22.52 -10.07
CA MET A 1 -20.81 21.12 -10.10
C MET A 1 -19.31 21.15 -9.91
N ALA A 2 -18.80 20.65 -8.77
CA ALA A 2 -17.36 20.58 -8.54
C ALA A 2 -16.82 19.41 -9.37
N THR A 3 -16.02 19.69 -10.39
CA THR A 3 -15.28 18.66 -11.13
C THR A 3 -14.29 18.01 -10.18
N THR A 4 -14.46 16.72 -9.90
CA THR A 4 -13.50 15.95 -9.14
C THR A 4 -12.13 16.09 -9.81
N PRO A 5 -11.05 16.35 -9.04
CA PRO A 5 -9.70 16.35 -9.59
C PRO A 5 -9.46 15.06 -10.38
N ARG A 6 -8.98 15.16 -11.62
CA ARG A 6 -8.39 13.98 -12.29
C ARG A 6 -7.18 13.57 -11.48
N ARG A 7 -7.16 12.32 -11.00
CA ARG A 7 -6.06 11.77 -10.21
C ARG A 7 -5.36 10.68 -11.00
N THR A 8 -4.05 10.61 -10.86
CA THR A 8 -3.30 9.46 -11.32
C THR A 8 -3.47 8.28 -10.34
N PRO A 9 -3.20 7.05 -10.77
CA PRO A 9 -3.17 5.90 -9.88
C PRO A 9 -2.22 6.08 -8.68
N ALA A 10 -1.00 6.61 -8.88
CA ALA A 10 -0.03 6.82 -7.80
C ALA A 10 -0.52 7.85 -6.77
N HIS A 11 -1.18 8.92 -7.24
CA HIS A 11 -1.82 9.88 -6.36
C HIS A 11 -2.87 9.22 -5.47
N GLN A 12 -3.79 8.47 -6.09
CA GLN A 12 -4.87 7.81 -5.37
C GLN A 12 -4.36 6.79 -4.35
N LEU A 13 -3.31 6.04 -4.68
CA LEU A 13 -2.70 5.08 -3.77
C LEU A 13 -2.07 5.76 -2.55
N MET A 14 -1.35 6.87 -2.73
CA MET A 14 -0.79 7.62 -1.60
C MET A 14 -1.90 8.19 -0.69
N VAL A 15 -2.98 8.72 -1.27
CA VAL A 15 -4.18 9.14 -0.52
C VAL A 15 -4.76 7.97 0.25
N ASN A 16 -4.92 6.81 -0.40
CA ASN A 16 -5.45 5.62 0.24
C ASN A 16 -4.54 5.17 1.39
N CYS A 17 -3.22 5.17 1.23
CA CYS A 17 -2.27 4.86 2.31
C CYS A 17 -2.47 5.78 3.52
N LEU A 18 -2.61 7.09 3.29
CA LEU A 18 -2.87 8.06 4.35
C LEU A 18 -4.22 7.82 5.03
N TYR A 19 -5.27 7.57 4.26
CA TYR A 19 -6.60 7.25 4.77
C TYR A 19 -6.60 5.97 5.63
N HIS A 20 -5.95 4.90 5.16
CA HIS A 20 -5.83 3.67 5.92
C HIS A 20 -4.99 3.84 7.18
N SER A 21 -3.97 4.69 7.14
CA SER A 21 -3.27 5.06 8.37
C SER A 21 -4.22 5.73 9.36
N HIS A 22 -5.06 6.67 8.93
CA HIS A 22 -6.07 7.27 9.83
C HIS A 22 -6.99 6.20 10.43
N ILE A 23 -7.40 5.19 9.65
CA ILE A 23 -8.22 4.08 10.14
C ILE A 23 -7.47 3.21 11.16
N GLN A 24 -6.26 2.75 10.84
CA GLN A 24 -5.45 1.88 11.70
C GLN A 24 -5.12 2.52 13.05
N HIS A 25 -5.10 3.85 13.12
CA HIS A 25 -4.86 4.61 14.34
C HIS A 25 -6.16 4.93 15.11
N GLY A 26 -7.25 4.22 14.83
CA GLY A 26 -8.52 4.36 15.56
C GLY A 26 -9.44 5.46 15.03
N GLN A 27 -9.20 5.96 13.81
CA GLN A 27 -9.97 7.04 13.18
C GLN A 27 -10.14 8.27 14.09
N PRO A 28 -9.05 8.85 14.61
CA PRO A 28 -9.13 9.93 15.60
C PRO A 28 -10.00 11.09 15.07
N PRO A 29 -10.88 11.68 15.91
CA PRO A 29 -11.74 12.78 15.48
C PRO A 29 -10.94 14.00 15.01
N LEU A 30 -11.38 14.64 13.92
CA LEU A 30 -10.71 15.82 13.34
C LEU A 30 -10.43 16.95 14.35
N PRO A 31 -11.33 17.28 15.32
CA PRO A 31 -11.02 18.28 16.34
C PRO A 31 -9.89 17.86 17.30
N GLN A 32 -9.74 16.56 17.56
CA GLN A 32 -8.63 16.04 18.37
C GLN A 32 -7.32 16.09 17.59
N ILE A 33 -7.34 15.67 16.32
CA ILE A 33 -6.18 15.79 15.41
C ILE A 33 -5.70 17.23 15.37
N LEU A 34 -6.60 18.20 15.16
CA LEU A 34 -6.25 19.62 15.13
C LEU A 34 -5.62 20.12 16.43
N ARG A 35 -6.12 19.67 17.60
CA ARG A 35 -5.52 20.02 18.91
C ARG A 35 -4.13 19.41 19.07
N THR A 36 -3.95 18.14 18.73
CA THR A 36 -2.65 17.46 18.78
C THR A 36 -1.65 18.10 17.82
N LEU A 37 -2.08 18.46 16.60
CA LEU A 37 -1.25 19.17 15.63
C LEU A 37 -0.67 20.48 16.17
N LYS A 38 -1.42 21.22 17.00
CA LYS A 38 -0.94 22.46 17.65
C LYS A 38 0.10 22.18 18.75
N ARG A 39 0.00 21.03 19.40
CA ARG A 39 0.89 20.60 20.50
C ARG A 39 2.10 19.80 20.03
N LEU A 40 2.21 19.47 18.73
CA LEU A 40 3.34 18.69 18.22
C LEU A 40 4.73 19.23 18.61
N PRO A 41 5.00 20.56 18.61
CA PRO A 41 6.31 21.07 19.05
C PRO A 41 6.62 20.76 20.51
N GLU A 42 5.59 20.66 21.37
CA GLU A 42 5.73 20.29 22.78
C GLU A 42 5.91 18.77 22.94
N LEU A 43 5.20 17.99 22.12
CA LEU A 43 5.18 16.53 22.19
C LEU A 43 6.42 15.89 21.55
N TYR A 44 7.02 16.55 20.56
CA TYR A 44 8.17 16.07 19.80
C TYR A 44 9.17 17.21 19.60
N THR A 45 9.99 17.48 20.63
CA THR A 45 10.96 18.59 20.64
C THR A 45 11.99 18.51 19.51
N ASP A 46 12.32 17.29 19.09
CA ASP A 46 13.30 17.02 18.03
C ASP A 46 12.69 17.12 16.62
N PHE A 47 11.37 17.36 16.52
CA PHE A 47 10.70 17.53 15.24
C PHE A 47 10.93 18.93 14.66
N ALA A 48 11.94 19.06 13.79
CA ALA A 48 12.27 20.30 13.08
C ALA A 48 11.27 20.68 11.97
N GLY A 49 10.13 19.98 11.85
CA GLY A 49 9.12 20.29 10.83
C GLY A 49 8.49 21.65 11.11
N ALA A 50 8.80 22.64 10.26
CA ALA A 50 8.47 24.05 10.37
C ALA A 50 7.18 24.35 11.15
N ALA A 51 7.25 25.37 12.02
CA ALA A 51 6.15 25.84 12.87
C ALA A 51 4.86 26.12 12.08
N ASP A 52 4.99 26.53 10.81
CA ASP A 52 3.87 26.77 9.91
C ASP A 52 3.53 25.53 9.09
N GLY A 53 2.68 24.68 9.67
CA GLY A 53 1.95 23.63 8.96
C GLY A 53 0.89 24.23 8.03
N THR A 54 1.30 24.99 7.02
CA THR A 54 0.41 25.62 6.04
C THR A 54 -0.59 24.59 5.51
N GLY A 55 -1.88 24.89 5.62
CA GLY A 55 -2.97 23.99 5.21
C GLY A 55 -3.52 23.03 6.27
N LEU A 56 -2.93 22.89 7.46
CA LEU A 56 -3.49 22.07 8.56
C LEU A 56 -4.23 22.87 9.63
N SER A 57 -4.61 24.12 9.33
CA SER A 57 -5.22 25.06 10.29
C SER A 57 -6.71 24.82 10.57
N SER A 58 -7.38 23.99 9.77
CA SER A 58 -8.81 23.71 9.91
C SER A 58 -9.13 22.22 9.76
N THR A 59 -10.18 21.76 10.45
CA THR A 59 -10.69 20.39 10.33
C THR A 59 -11.11 20.07 8.89
N ALA A 60 -11.68 21.03 8.17
CA ALA A 60 -12.06 20.88 6.77
C ALA A 60 -10.87 20.60 5.86
N ASN A 61 -9.73 21.28 6.05
CA ASN A 61 -8.54 21.01 5.25
C ASN A 61 -7.89 19.67 5.61
N ILE A 62 -7.84 19.34 6.90
CA ILE A 62 -7.37 18.02 7.37
C ILE A 62 -8.20 16.92 6.70
N GLN A 63 -9.53 17.05 6.73
CA GLN A 63 -10.44 16.10 6.08
C GLN A 63 -10.18 16.01 4.58
N LYS A 64 -10.02 17.14 3.87
CA LYS A 64 -9.71 17.12 2.45
C LYS A 64 -8.38 16.42 2.14
N ILE A 65 -7.37 16.55 2.99
CA ILE A 65 -6.09 15.85 2.82
C ILE A 65 -6.26 14.35 3.04
N ILE A 66 -6.90 13.95 4.13
CA ILE A 66 -7.12 12.54 4.48
C ILE A 66 -7.98 11.84 3.41
N MET A 67 -9.04 12.49 2.93
CA MET A 67 -9.94 11.98 1.90
C MET A 67 -9.40 12.20 0.46
N GLY A 68 -8.22 12.80 0.33
CA GLY A 68 -7.58 13.14 -0.94
C GLY A 68 -8.32 14.15 -1.80
N SER A 69 -9.32 14.88 -1.29
CA SER A 69 -10.08 15.90 -2.03
C SER A 69 -9.25 17.10 -2.52
N HIS A 70 -7.95 17.13 -2.27
CA HIS A 70 -7.02 18.08 -2.87
C HIS A 70 -6.58 17.63 -4.27
N HIS A 71 -6.24 18.60 -5.12
CA HIS A 71 -5.64 18.34 -6.43
C HIS A 71 -4.18 17.88 -6.32
N SER A 72 -3.50 18.12 -5.20
CA SER A 72 -2.10 17.78 -4.99
C SER A 72 -1.92 16.87 -3.78
N LEU A 73 -0.88 16.02 -3.87
CA LEU A 73 -0.43 15.23 -2.73
C LEU A 73 0.04 16.14 -1.58
N PRO A 74 -0.14 15.72 -0.31
CA PRO A 74 0.26 16.52 0.85
C PRO A 74 1.76 16.85 0.82
N SER A 75 2.12 18.00 1.38
CA SER A 75 3.53 18.35 1.63
C SER A 75 4.18 17.34 2.59
N ALA A 76 5.51 17.18 2.53
CA ALA A 76 6.21 16.30 3.46
C ALA A 76 5.99 16.71 4.93
N VAL A 77 5.89 18.02 5.18
CA VAL A 77 5.55 18.58 6.49
C VAL A 77 4.11 18.25 6.88
N GLN A 78 3.14 18.41 5.96
CA GLN A 78 1.74 18.07 6.22
C GLN A 78 1.59 16.57 6.55
N LEU A 79 2.20 15.70 5.76
CA LEU A 79 2.18 14.26 5.97
C LEU A 79 2.79 13.90 7.33
N SER A 80 4.02 14.37 7.62
CA SER A 80 4.72 14.02 8.86
C SER A 80 3.91 14.44 10.09
N ARG A 81 3.33 15.64 10.08
CA ARG A 81 2.50 16.13 11.19
C ARG A 81 1.22 15.32 11.37
N LEU A 82 0.56 14.92 10.28
CA LEU A 82 -0.63 14.06 10.34
C LEU A 82 -0.30 12.69 10.91
N ILE A 83 0.77 12.04 10.43
CA ILE A 83 1.21 10.74 10.93
C ILE A 83 1.54 10.80 12.42
N LEU A 84 2.31 11.79 12.88
CA LEU A 84 2.61 11.95 14.31
C LEU A 84 1.36 12.20 15.15
N ALA A 85 0.40 12.98 14.64
CA ALA A 85 -0.85 13.23 15.34
C ALA A 85 -1.69 11.95 15.45
N PHE A 86 -1.77 11.15 14.39
CA PHE A 86 -2.47 9.85 14.40
C PHE A 86 -1.82 8.89 15.39
N GLN A 87 -0.50 8.75 15.35
CA GLN A 87 0.27 7.89 16.23
C GLN A 87 0.14 8.28 17.70
N HIS A 88 0.25 9.58 17.99
CA HIS A 88 0.11 10.08 19.36
C HIS A 88 -1.29 9.82 19.92
N LEU A 89 -2.34 10.10 19.14
CA LEU A 89 -3.71 9.88 19.58
C LEU A 89 -4.01 8.38 19.75
N ALA A 90 -3.57 7.54 18.81
CA ALA A 90 -3.73 6.10 18.92
C ALA A 90 -3.02 5.52 20.15
N TRP A 91 -1.83 6.03 20.50
CA TRP A 91 -1.16 5.65 21.73
C TRP A 91 -1.89 6.17 22.98
N ALA A 92 -2.33 7.42 22.98
CA ALA A 92 -3.05 8.03 24.10
C ALA A 92 -4.40 7.33 24.39
N ASP A 93 -5.08 6.85 23.33
CA ASP A 93 -6.34 6.13 23.41
C ASP A 93 -6.15 4.60 23.58
N GLY A 94 -4.92 4.11 23.71
CA GLY A 94 -4.61 2.70 23.94
C GLY A 94 -4.69 1.78 22.71
N VAL A 95 -4.95 2.34 21.52
CA VAL A 95 -4.92 1.60 20.24
C VAL A 95 -3.51 1.11 19.91
N LEU A 96 -2.48 1.90 20.24
CA LEU A 96 -1.08 1.49 20.13
C LEU A 96 -0.46 1.27 21.52
N ARG A 97 0.27 0.16 21.68
CA ARG A 97 0.98 -0.19 22.93
C ARG A 97 2.11 0.77 23.28
N SER A 98 2.76 1.32 22.26
CA SER A 98 3.85 2.30 22.40
C SER A 98 3.70 3.39 21.35
N ASN A 99 4.21 4.58 21.64
CA ASN A 99 4.22 5.68 20.68
C ASN A 99 5.41 5.51 19.71
N PRO A 100 5.19 5.27 18.41
CA PRO A 100 6.28 5.12 17.44
C PRO A 100 7.06 6.42 17.20
N GLY A 101 6.41 7.57 17.37
CA GLY A 101 7.00 8.89 17.19
C GLY A 101 7.75 9.07 15.87
N LEU A 102 8.91 9.73 15.95
CA LEU A 102 9.69 10.16 14.78
C LEU A 102 10.29 9.01 13.96
N SER A 103 10.44 7.82 14.55
CA SER A 103 11.09 6.67 13.91
C SER A 103 10.40 6.22 12.63
N THR A 104 9.10 6.46 12.49
CA THR A 104 8.30 6.05 11.33
C THR A 104 8.32 7.05 10.18
N LEU A 105 8.77 8.28 10.42
CA LEU A 105 8.71 9.36 9.44
C LEU A 105 9.54 9.12 8.19
N PRO A 106 10.78 8.58 8.26
CA PRO A 106 11.57 8.31 7.05
C PRO A 106 10.83 7.44 6.04
N GLY A 107 10.18 6.36 6.49
CA GLY A 107 9.41 5.48 5.61
C GLY A 107 8.20 6.17 4.96
N TRP A 108 7.47 7.02 5.70
CA TRP A 108 6.37 7.81 5.14
C TRP A 108 6.85 8.88 4.16
N GLN A 109 7.99 9.51 4.42
CA GLN A 109 8.58 10.51 3.52
C GLN A 109 9.10 9.88 2.23
N ALA A 110 9.74 8.70 2.32
CA ALA A 110 10.15 7.92 1.16
C ALA A 110 8.95 7.55 0.28
N LEU A 111 7.87 7.02 0.89
CA LEU A 111 6.63 6.68 0.20
C LEU A 111 6.01 7.88 -0.54
N LEU A 112 5.97 9.06 0.11
CA LEU A 112 5.47 10.28 -0.51
C LEU A 112 6.36 10.76 -1.67
N SER A 113 7.68 10.66 -1.53
CA SER A 113 8.63 11.03 -2.57
C SER A 113 8.49 10.15 -3.81
N GLU A 114 8.33 8.84 -3.58
CA GLU A 114 8.06 7.85 -4.62
C GLU A 114 6.72 8.13 -5.32
N ALA A 115 5.64 8.26 -4.54
CA ALA A 115 4.33 8.58 -5.08
C ALA A 115 4.32 9.85 -5.92
N ARG A 116 5.05 10.90 -5.51
CA ARG A 116 5.18 12.15 -6.28
C ARG A 116 5.93 11.99 -7.59
N THR A 117 6.97 11.16 -7.60
CA THR A 117 7.74 10.88 -8.81
C THR A 117 6.85 10.17 -9.81
N LEU A 118 6.11 9.16 -9.35
CA LEU A 118 5.18 8.39 -10.17
C LEU A 118 3.95 9.20 -10.62
N ASP A 119 3.39 10.04 -9.75
CA ASP A 119 2.26 10.92 -10.06
C ASP A 119 2.62 11.84 -11.25
N LYS A 120 3.76 12.52 -11.18
CA LYS A 120 4.25 13.37 -12.27
C LYS A 120 4.51 12.61 -13.56
N GLU A 121 5.05 11.40 -13.46
CA GLU A 121 5.30 10.57 -14.64
C GLU A 121 4.00 10.09 -15.29
N GLN A 122 3.03 9.65 -14.49
CA GLN A 122 1.71 9.24 -14.95
C GLN A 122 0.93 10.42 -15.55
N GLU A 123 1.01 11.62 -14.96
CA GLU A 123 0.44 12.85 -15.54
C GLU A 123 1.03 13.14 -16.92
N ARG A 124 2.37 13.05 -17.07
CA ARG A 124 3.06 13.24 -18.36
C ARG A 124 2.64 12.20 -19.40
N GLN A 125 2.40 10.96 -18.97
CA GLN A 125 1.93 9.86 -19.82
C GLN A 125 0.42 9.93 -20.11
N GLY A 126 -0.31 10.88 -19.51
CA GLY A 126 -1.77 10.98 -19.68
C GLY A 126 -2.56 9.86 -18.98
N ILE A 127 -1.94 9.17 -18.02
CA ILE A 127 -2.55 8.08 -17.27
C ILE A 127 -3.31 8.67 -16.09
N PHE A 128 -4.64 8.72 -16.22
CA PHE A 128 -5.54 9.17 -15.17
C PHE A 128 -6.53 8.06 -14.84
N LEU A 129 -6.92 7.99 -13.56
CA LEU A 129 -8.06 7.18 -13.16
C LEU A 129 -9.31 7.75 -13.82
N ARG A 130 -10.12 6.85 -14.38
CA ARG A 130 -11.44 7.20 -14.93
C ARG A 130 -12.32 7.54 -13.74
N ASP A 131 -12.83 8.77 -13.67
CA ASP A 131 -13.57 9.36 -12.54
C ASP A 131 -14.13 8.29 -11.58
N ALA A 132 -13.39 8.06 -10.48
CA ALA A 132 -13.70 7.01 -9.53
C ALA A 132 -15.09 7.26 -8.96
N ARG A 133 -16.07 6.44 -9.38
CA ARG A 133 -17.36 6.39 -8.71
C ARG A 133 -17.14 5.90 -7.27
N PRO A 134 -17.87 6.44 -6.28
CA PRO A 134 -17.64 6.13 -4.88
C PRO A 134 -18.32 4.82 -4.43
N TYR A 135 -18.16 3.71 -5.18
CA TYR A 135 -18.67 2.39 -4.77
C TYR A 135 -17.74 1.24 -5.20
N PRO A 136 -17.43 0.28 -4.30
CA PRO A 136 -16.54 -0.83 -4.59
C PRO A 136 -17.32 -2.12 -4.90
N GLU A 137 -18.03 -2.23 -6.03
CA GLU A 137 -18.71 -3.50 -6.39
C GLU A 137 -18.88 -3.72 -7.92
N GLU A 138 -17.84 -3.51 -8.73
CA GLU A 138 -17.86 -4.05 -10.10
C GLU A 138 -16.74 -5.09 -10.30
N PRO A 139 -17.08 -6.36 -10.63
CA PRO A 139 -16.08 -7.37 -10.94
C PRO A 139 -15.34 -6.98 -12.23
N VAL A 140 -14.02 -6.90 -12.12
CA VAL A 140 -13.11 -6.68 -13.26
C VAL A 140 -13.30 -7.82 -14.26
N ARG A 141 -13.60 -7.47 -15.51
CA ARG A 141 -13.69 -8.43 -16.61
C ARG A 141 -12.30 -8.78 -17.10
N LEU A 142 -11.99 -10.08 -17.16
CA LEU A 142 -10.77 -10.60 -17.76
C LEU A 142 -10.70 -10.18 -19.24
N PRO A 143 -9.54 -9.73 -19.76
CA PRO A 143 -9.35 -9.57 -21.19
C PRO A 143 -9.44 -10.95 -21.88
N VAL A 144 -10.37 -11.07 -22.83
CA VAL A 144 -10.47 -12.25 -23.70
C VAL A 144 -9.25 -12.23 -24.64
N PRO A 145 -8.46 -13.32 -24.73
CA PRO A 145 -7.34 -13.36 -25.66
C PRO A 145 -7.85 -13.21 -27.09
N GLY A 146 -7.46 -12.12 -27.76
CA GLY A 146 -7.64 -12.00 -29.20
C GLY A 146 -6.70 -12.97 -29.93
N PRO A 147 -7.15 -13.64 -31.01
CA PRO A 147 -6.29 -14.54 -31.74
C PRO A 147 -5.27 -13.74 -32.55
N GLY A 148 -3.99 -13.90 -32.21
CA GLY A 148 -2.86 -13.57 -33.09
C GLY A 148 -2.05 -12.35 -32.66
N SER A 149 -1.02 -12.57 -31.85
CA SER A 149 0.24 -11.81 -31.90
C SER A 149 1.33 -12.64 -31.23
N GLU A 150 2.39 -12.94 -31.99
CA GLU A 150 3.56 -13.68 -31.52
C GLU A 150 4.33 -12.91 -30.41
N PRO A 151 5.02 -13.62 -29.50
CA PRO A 151 5.66 -12.99 -28.36
C PRO A 151 6.99 -12.36 -28.76
N SER A 152 7.01 -11.03 -28.87
CA SER A 152 8.24 -10.26 -28.88
C SER A 152 8.84 -10.21 -27.47
N ARG A 153 10.12 -10.58 -27.31
CA ARG A 153 10.87 -10.66 -26.04
C ARG A 153 11.23 -9.29 -25.44
N ALA A 154 10.29 -8.35 -25.41
CA ALA A 154 10.34 -7.24 -24.46
C ALA A 154 9.40 -7.62 -23.31
N LEU A 155 9.77 -7.41 -22.05
CA LEU A 155 8.84 -7.54 -20.94
C LEU A 155 7.67 -6.59 -21.20
N THR A 156 6.57 -7.12 -21.71
CA THR A 156 5.36 -6.35 -22.00
C THR A 156 4.89 -5.80 -20.66
N ARG A 157 4.87 -4.46 -20.53
CA ARG A 157 4.40 -3.78 -19.32
C ARG A 157 3.03 -4.36 -18.97
N ALA A 158 2.87 -4.87 -17.75
CA ALA A 158 1.60 -5.41 -17.31
C ALA A 158 0.56 -4.29 -17.24
N GLU A 159 -0.71 -4.62 -17.45
CA GLU A 159 -1.78 -3.66 -17.25
C GLU A 159 -1.77 -3.20 -15.78
N PRO A 160 -1.80 -1.88 -15.51
CA PRO A 160 -1.90 -1.36 -14.16
C PRO A 160 -3.15 -1.93 -13.48
N VAL A 161 -2.96 -2.65 -12.38
CA VAL A 161 -4.08 -3.19 -11.60
C VAL A 161 -4.48 -2.17 -10.54
N GLU A 162 -5.74 -1.76 -10.56
CA GLU A 162 -6.31 -0.99 -9.47
C GLU A 162 -6.41 -1.86 -8.21
N MET A 163 -5.76 -1.43 -7.12
CA MET A 163 -5.93 -2.07 -5.82
C MET A 163 -7.23 -1.63 -5.16
N THR A 164 -7.95 -2.58 -4.57
CA THR A 164 -9.10 -2.28 -3.73
C THR A 164 -8.65 -1.68 -2.39
N SER A 165 -9.55 -0.96 -1.70
CA SER A 165 -9.27 -0.46 -0.36
C SER A 165 -8.93 -1.59 0.62
N ILE A 166 -9.55 -2.77 0.46
CA ILE A 166 -9.30 -3.94 1.30
C ILE A 166 -7.88 -4.48 1.09
N GLU A 167 -7.43 -4.60 -0.16
CA GLU A 167 -6.05 -5.00 -0.49
C GLU A 167 -5.02 -4.01 0.04
N LEU A 168 -5.29 -2.72 -0.13
CA LEU A 168 -4.39 -1.68 0.34
C LEU A 168 -4.35 -1.63 1.88
N HIS A 169 -5.47 -1.88 2.56
CA HIS A 169 -5.47 -2.10 4.01
C HIS A 169 -4.56 -3.27 4.39
N GLY A 170 -4.76 -4.43 3.76
CA GLY A 170 -3.94 -5.62 3.96
C GLY A 170 -2.45 -5.29 3.83
N LEU A 171 -2.03 -4.74 2.70
CA LEU A 171 -0.63 -4.38 2.43
C LEU A 171 -0.10 -3.31 3.40
N THR A 172 -0.87 -2.27 3.72
CA THR A 172 -0.39 -1.20 4.63
C THR A 172 -0.09 -1.70 6.05
N THR A 173 -0.76 -2.77 6.50
CA THR A 173 -0.45 -3.42 7.79
C THR A 173 0.86 -4.21 7.78
N LEU A 174 1.37 -4.59 6.60
CA LEU A 174 2.56 -5.44 6.46
C LEU A 174 3.88 -4.67 6.57
N GLY A 175 3.84 -3.33 6.63
CA GLY A 175 5.01 -2.49 6.89
C GLY A 175 5.36 -1.51 5.76
N PRO A 176 6.50 -0.78 5.89
CA PRO A 176 6.91 0.25 4.94
C PRO A 176 7.12 -0.27 3.52
N TYR A 177 7.80 -1.42 3.36
CA TYR A 177 8.06 -2.02 2.05
C TYR A 177 6.76 -2.36 1.31
N ALA A 178 5.80 -2.97 1.99
CA ALA A 178 4.50 -3.30 1.42
C ALA A 178 3.71 -2.06 0.93
N ARG A 179 3.86 -0.93 1.63
CA ARG A 179 3.28 0.35 1.18
C ARG A 179 3.94 0.86 -0.08
N SER A 180 5.28 0.76 -0.19
CA SER A 180 6.01 1.09 -1.42
C SER A 180 5.58 0.18 -2.57
N LEU A 181 5.45 -1.15 -2.35
CA LEU A 181 4.93 -2.07 -3.35
C LEU A 181 3.54 -1.68 -3.83
N ALA A 182 2.64 -1.28 -2.93
CA ALA A 182 1.30 -0.83 -3.30
C ALA A 182 1.37 0.36 -4.26
N VAL A 183 2.20 1.37 -3.97
CA VAL A 183 2.40 2.54 -4.82
C VAL A 183 3.07 2.18 -6.16
N ARG A 184 4.09 1.32 -6.13
CA ARG A 184 4.82 0.87 -7.34
C ARG A 184 3.98 -0.01 -8.24
N ALA A 185 3.02 -0.77 -7.72
CA ALA A 185 2.17 -1.63 -8.53
C ALA A 185 1.34 -0.84 -9.56
N ALA A 186 1.01 0.43 -9.26
CA ALA A 186 0.35 1.33 -10.21
C ALA A 186 1.21 1.66 -11.46
N THR A 187 2.50 1.34 -11.44
CA THR A 187 3.36 1.49 -12.62
C THR A 187 3.19 0.34 -13.61
N GLY A 188 2.52 -0.76 -13.24
CA GLY A 188 2.45 -1.97 -14.05
C GLY A 188 3.79 -2.72 -14.14
N ASP A 189 4.71 -2.48 -13.20
CA ASP A 189 5.94 -3.25 -13.07
C ASP A 189 5.59 -4.71 -12.72
N PRO A 190 5.91 -5.67 -13.59
CA PRO A 190 5.47 -7.05 -13.40
C PRO A 190 6.18 -7.74 -12.24
N GLY A 191 7.40 -7.33 -11.86
CA GLY A 191 8.08 -7.81 -10.66
C GLY A 191 7.36 -7.36 -9.40
N VAL A 192 6.96 -6.08 -9.35
CA VAL A 192 6.19 -5.55 -8.23
C VAL A 192 4.81 -6.22 -8.12
N LEU A 193 4.13 -6.45 -9.24
CA LEU A 193 2.84 -7.16 -9.23
C LEU A 193 3.00 -8.59 -8.70
N PHE A 194 4.11 -9.28 -9.02
CA PHE A 194 4.42 -10.59 -8.45
C PHE A 194 4.65 -10.52 -6.93
N GLU A 195 5.41 -9.54 -6.44
CA GLU A 195 5.65 -9.36 -5.00
C GLU A 195 4.35 -9.04 -4.23
N VAL A 196 3.46 -8.23 -4.83
CA VAL A 196 2.10 -7.99 -4.28
C VAL A 196 1.28 -9.27 -4.25
N ALA A 197 1.27 -10.05 -5.34
CA ALA A 197 0.56 -11.33 -5.39
C ALA A 197 1.05 -12.27 -4.28
N LEU A 198 2.36 -12.37 -4.10
CA LEU A 198 3.00 -13.20 -3.08
C LEU A 198 2.56 -12.80 -1.67
N ALA A 199 2.53 -11.50 -1.38
CA ALA A 199 2.10 -10.97 -0.09
C ALA A 199 0.61 -11.24 0.20
N LEU A 200 -0.24 -11.10 -0.82
CA LEU A 200 -1.67 -11.38 -0.71
C LEU A 200 -1.93 -12.88 -0.53
N PHE A 201 -1.22 -13.76 -1.25
CA PHE A 201 -1.31 -15.21 -1.01
C PHE A 201 -0.82 -15.63 0.37
N ALA A 202 0.23 -14.98 0.89
CA ALA A 202 0.69 -15.20 2.25
C ALA A 202 -0.35 -14.78 3.30
N SER A 203 -1.18 -13.78 2.98
CA SER A 203 -2.28 -13.31 3.82
C SER A 203 -3.52 -14.22 3.75
N GLY A 204 -3.72 -14.93 2.64
CA GLY A 204 -4.80 -15.92 2.46
C GLY A 204 -6.16 -15.30 2.16
N ASP A 205 -7.24 -16.03 2.41
CA ASP A 205 -8.63 -15.56 2.26
C ASP A 205 -8.88 -14.28 3.10
N PRO A 206 -9.52 -13.22 2.57
CA PRO A 206 -10.22 -13.12 1.27
C PRO A 206 -9.36 -12.68 0.08
N TYR A 207 -8.04 -12.60 0.22
CA TYR A 207 -7.15 -12.00 -0.77
C TYR A 207 -6.75 -12.94 -1.91
N ASP A 208 -7.00 -14.25 -1.79
CA ASP A 208 -6.53 -15.29 -2.72
C ASP A 208 -6.92 -15.00 -4.19
N GLN A 209 -8.19 -14.68 -4.45
CA GLN A 209 -8.66 -14.42 -5.82
C GLN A 209 -7.95 -13.21 -6.45
N ARG A 210 -7.66 -12.20 -5.62
CA ARG A 210 -6.99 -10.98 -6.07
C ARG A 210 -5.49 -11.23 -6.25
N ALA A 211 -4.87 -12.00 -5.36
CA ALA A 211 -3.51 -12.47 -5.52
C ALA A 211 -3.31 -13.24 -6.85
N GLU A 212 -4.28 -14.09 -7.22
CA GLU A 212 -4.29 -14.77 -8.54
C GLU A 212 -4.35 -13.78 -9.70
N SER A 213 -5.12 -12.70 -9.58
CA SER A 213 -5.21 -11.67 -10.61
C SER A 213 -3.88 -10.91 -10.79
N PHE A 214 -3.20 -10.55 -9.69
CA PHE A 214 -1.87 -9.93 -9.72
C PHE A 214 -0.83 -10.88 -10.32
N ALA A 215 -0.84 -12.16 -9.92
CA ALA A 215 0.05 -13.17 -10.48
C ALA A 215 -0.21 -13.42 -11.97
N ALA A 216 -1.47 -13.43 -12.41
CA ALA A 216 -1.85 -13.55 -13.82
C ALA A 216 -1.27 -12.42 -14.67
N ASN A 217 -1.35 -11.19 -14.19
CA ASN A 217 -0.80 -10.04 -14.91
C ASN A 217 0.74 -10.05 -14.96
N ALA A 218 1.39 -10.43 -13.86
CA ALA A 218 2.84 -10.62 -13.85
C ALA A 218 3.29 -11.77 -14.78
N ALA A 219 2.56 -12.89 -14.79
CA ALA A 219 2.82 -14.03 -15.66
C ALA A 219 2.64 -13.68 -17.14
N ALA A 220 1.57 -12.95 -17.48
CA ALA A 220 1.33 -12.46 -18.84
C ALA A 220 2.44 -11.53 -19.35
N ALA A 221 3.10 -10.80 -18.43
CA ALA A 221 4.27 -9.97 -18.70
C ALA A 221 5.60 -10.74 -18.72
N GLY A 222 5.60 -12.06 -18.48
CA GLY A 222 6.77 -12.93 -18.58
C GLY A 222 7.50 -13.23 -17.26
N VAL A 223 6.92 -12.92 -16.10
CA VAL A 223 7.53 -13.24 -14.80
C VAL A 223 7.34 -14.73 -14.50
N SER A 224 8.38 -15.54 -14.74
CA SER A 224 8.34 -17.00 -14.58
C SER A 224 7.84 -17.45 -13.20
N PRO A 225 8.31 -16.88 -12.06
CA PRO A 225 7.81 -17.26 -10.75
C PRO A 225 6.30 -17.04 -10.55
N ALA A 226 5.70 -16.07 -11.25
CA ALA A 226 4.27 -15.81 -11.20
C ALA A 226 3.47 -16.91 -11.93
N THR A 227 3.99 -17.41 -13.05
CA THR A 227 3.41 -18.56 -13.77
C THR A 227 3.41 -19.81 -12.89
N ASP A 228 4.53 -20.09 -12.21
CA ASP A 228 4.64 -21.23 -11.30
C ASP A 228 3.62 -21.13 -10.16
N LEU A 229 3.42 -19.91 -9.63
CA LEU A 229 2.45 -19.64 -8.58
C LEU A 229 1.01 -19.91 -9.01
N LEU A 230 0.64 -19.51 -10.23
CA LEU A 230 -0.69 -19.82 -10.81
C LEU A 230 -0.88 -21.32 -11.05
N MET A 231 0.17 -22.01 -11.49
CA MET A 231 0.11 -23.47 -11.65
C MET A 231 -0.07 -24.17 -10.31
N ALA A 232 0.60 -23.69 -9.25
CA ALA A 232 0.40 -24.21 -7.91
C ALA A 232 -1.02 -23.95 -7.37
N CYS A 233 -1.65 -22.82 -7.72
CA CYS A 233 -3.05 -22.56 -7.38
C CYS A 233 -3.99 -23.63 -7.96
N LYS A 234 -3.74 -24.09 -9.19
CA LYS A 234 -4.52 -25.16 -9.85
C LYS A 234 -4.33 -26.53 -9.19
N VAL A 235 -3.17 -26.78 -8.58
CA VAL A 235 -2.90 -28.02 -7.83
C VAL A 235 -3.62 -28.00 -6.47
N GLY A 236 -3.70 -26.82 -5.84
CA GLY A 236 -4.49 -26.59 -4.63
C GLY A 236 -3.75 -25.78 -3.57
N CYS A 237 -4.46 -25.47 -2.48
CA CYS A 237 -4.00 -24.52 -1.47
C CYS A 237 -2.66 -24.91 -0.80
N ALA A 238 -2.39 -26.20 -0.61
CA ALA A 238 -1.16 -26.67 0.00
C ALA A 238 0.07 -26.43 -0.90
N ALA A 239 -0.04 -26.77 -2.19
CA ALA A 239 1.02 -26.53 -3.17
C ALA A 239 1.29 -25.03 -3.34
N ARG A 240 0.22 -24.22 -3.41
CA ARG A 240 0.30 -22.77 -3.45
C ARG A 240 1.05 -22.21 -2.24
N ALA A 241 0.65 -22.58 -1.02
CA ALA A 241 1.29 -22.10 0.21
C ALA A 241 2.77 -22.49 0.27
N GLN A 242 3.13 -23.72 -0.11
CA GLN A 242 4.52 -24.16 -0.17
C GLN A 242 5.34 -23.32 -1.15
N LEU A 243 4.80 -23.04 -2.34
CA LEU A 243 5.49 -22.24 -3.34
C LEU A 243 5.58 -20.76 -2.93
N THR A 244 4.55 -20.20 -2.32
CA THR A 244 4.58 -18.85 -1.70
C THR A 244 5.73 -18.76 -0.69
N VAL A 245 5.86 -19.72 0.22
CA VAL A 245 6.96 -19.76 1.20
C VAL A 245 8.32 -19.83 0.51
N GLN A 246 8.46 -20.71 -0.48
CA GLN A 246 9.72 -20.86 -1.21
C GLN A 246 10.14 -19.57 -1.89
N GLN A 247 9.22 -18.93 -2.62
CA GLN A 247 9.50 -17.68 -3.33
C GLN A 247 9.76 -16.52 -2.37
N ALA A 248 9.02 -16.46 -1.25
CA ALA A 248 9.25 -15.46 -0.21
C ALA A 248 10.67 -15.56 0.38
N ARG A 249 11.16 -16.77 0.66
CA ARG A 249 12.54 -16.99 1.15
C ARG A 249 13.61 -16.57 0.15
N VAL A 250 13.37 -16.79 -1.15
CA VAL A 250 14.29 -16.34 -2.21
C VAL A 250 14.38 -14.82 -2.22
N LEU A 251 13.24 -14.14 -2.15
CA LEU A 251 13.18 -12.67 -2.13
C LEU A 251 13.75 -12.08 -0.82
N GLU A 252 13.48 -12.71 0.32
CA GLU A 252 14.07 -12.37 1.62
C GLU A 252 15.60 -12.42 1.54
N HIS A 253 16.16 -13.51 1.02
CA HIS A 253 17.61 -13.67 0.90
C HIS A 253 18.22 -12.64 -0.04
N ALA A 254 17.56 -12.38 -1.17
CA ALA A 254 18.01 -11.37 -2.13
C ALA A 254 18.01 -9.96 -1.51
N ALA A 255 16.94 -9.60 -0.79
CA ALA A 255 16.81 -8.32 -0.10
C ALA A 255 17.88 -8.14 0.99
N ALA A 256 18.11 -9.17 1.82
CA ALA A 256 19.14 -9.16 2.85
C ALA A 256 20.53 -9.00 2.23
N TYR A 257 20.80 -9.67 1.10
CA TYR A 257 22.07 -9.54 0.38
C TYR A 257 22.29 -8.13 -0.20
N SER A 258 21.22 -7.45 -0.66
CA SER A 258 21.29 -6.07 -1.13
C SER A 258 21.30 -5.01 -0.02
N GLY A 259 21.16 -5.41 1.25
CA GLY A 259 21.04 -4.50 2.38
C GLY A 259 19.69 -3.78 2.50
N ASP A 260 18.64 -4.32 1.87
CA ASP A 260 17.27 -3.81 1.99
C ASP A 260 16.58 -4.53 3.18
N GLU A 261 16.82 -4.01 4.38
CA GLU A 261 16.31 -4.60 5.62
C GLU A 261 14.77 -4.59 5.69
N ASP A 262 14.12 -3.54 5.18
CA ASP A 262 12.66 -3.43 5.16
C ASP A 262 12.02 -4.50 4.26
N ALA A 263 12.60 -4.73 3.07
CA ALA A 263 12.16 -5.80 2.17
C ALA A 263 12.42 -7.19 2.77
N ALA A 264 13.58 -7.41 3.38
CA ALA A 264 13.90 -8.68 4.02
C ALA A 264 12.91 -9.02 5.15
N LEU A 265 12.64 -8.06 6.06
CA LEU A 265 11.65 -8.22 7.13
C LEU A 265 10.24 -8.50 6.59
N PHE A 266 9.86 -7.81 5.51
CA PHE A 266 8.57 -8.02 4.86
C PHE A 266 8.42 -9.45 4.31
N PHE A 267 9.42 -9.97 3.60
CA PHE A 267 9.35 -11.32 3.02
C PHE A 267 9.45 -12.40 4.09
N SER A 268 10.26 -12.21 5.14
CA SER A 268 10.24 -13.07 6.34
C SER A 268 8.83 -13.13 6.94
N GLY A 269 8.15 -11.98 7.08
CA GLY A 269 6.78 -11.94 7.56
C GLY A 269 5.76 -12.62 6.63
N CYS A 270 6.04 -12.70 5.32
CA CYS A 270 5.21 -13.48 4.39
C CYS A 270 5.40 -14.99 4.60
N VAL A 271 6.63 -15.44 4.86
CA VAL A 271 6.94 -16.84 5.19
C VAL A 271 6.15 -17.28 6.43
N ASP A 272 6.23 -16.51 7.51
CA ASP A 272 5.57 -16.87 8.79
C ASP A 272 4.05 -17.03 8.64
N ARG A 273 3.40 -16.13 7.89
CA ARG A 273 1.96 -16.17 7.65
C ARG A 273 1.53 -17.32 6.74
N ALA A 274 2.33 -17.64 5.73
CA ALA A 274 2.02 -18.72 4.80
C ALA A 274 2.18 -20.11 5.45
N VAL A 275 3.14 -20.27 6.37
CA VAL A 275 3.44 -21.53 7.08
C VAL A 275 2.38 -21.92 8.11
N ILE A 276 1.73 -20.96 8.78
CA ILE A 276 0.75 -21.26 9.83
C ILE A 276 -0.67 -21.12 9.25
N PRO A 277 -1.37 -22.22 8.90
CA PRO A 277 -2.68 -22.14 8.26
C PRO A 277 -3.78 -21.58 9.20
N GLY A 278 -3.49 -21.49 10.51
CA GLY A 278 -4.38 -20.97 11.55
C GLY A 278 -4.04 -19.57 12.08
N ALA A 279 -2.86 -19.01 11.79
CA ALA A 279 -2.57 -17.58 12.09
C ALA A 279 -3.30 -16.63 11.11
N ARG A 280 -3.90 -17.21 10.05
CA ARG A 280 -4.70 -16.57 9.00
C ARG A 280 -5.97 -15.86 9.51
N LYS A 281 -6.33 -15.99 10.79
CA LYS A 281 -7.52 -15.37 11.38
C LYS A 281 -7.25 -14.22 12.35
N THR A 282 -6.00 -13.90 12.66
CA THR A 282 -5.68 -12.86 13.62
C THR A 282 -4.99 -11.68 12.95
N ALA A 283 -5.79 -10.74 12.44
CA ALA A 283 -5.56 -9.37 12.89
C ALA A 283 -5.58 -9.39 14.43
N PRO A 284 -4.73 -8.65 15.14
CA PRO A 284 -4.74 -8.69 16.61
C PRO A 284 -6.16 -8.39 17.09
N LEU A 285 -6.83 -9.42 17.61
CA LEU A 285 -8.03 -9.26 18.41
C LEU A 285 -7.57 -8.53 19.66
N LEU A 286 -8.16 -7.35 19.89
CA LEU A 286 -8.21 -6.72 21.20
C LEU A 286 -8.78 -7.79 22.16
N GLU A 287 -7.92 -8.38 22.98
CA GLU A 287 -8.37 -9.10 24.16
C GLU A 287 -8.72 -8.05 25.23
N ASP A 288 -9.90 -8.22 25.84
CA ASP A 288 -10.60 -7.29 26.75
C ASP A 288 -9.78 -6.83 27.97
#